data_AF-A0A3C0AFT9-F1
#
_entry.id   AF-A0A3C0AFT9-F1
#
_cell.length_a   1.000
_cell.length_b   1.000
_cell.length_c   1.000
_cell.angle_alpha   90.00
_cell.angle_beta   90.00
_cell.angle_gamma   90.00
#
_symmetry.space_group_name_H-M   'P 1'
#
loop_
_entity.id
_entity.type
_entity.pdbx_description
1 polymer ?
#
loop_
_entity_poly.entity_id
_entity_poly.type
_entity_poly.pdbx_seq_one_letter_code
_entity_poly.pdbx_strand_id
1 'polypeptide(L)' 'PWDMAAGVLICREAGAAVTSIENAEFTIEKPSLLATNGTNIHVALQSLLTETLF' A
#
# COMPACT_ATOMS: atom_id res chain seq x y z
N PRO A 1 -4.12 14.71 0.75
CA PRO A 1 -2.97 13.82 1.04
C PRO A 1 -2.64 13.65 2.53
N TRP A 2 -3.00 14.63 3.38
CA TRP A 2 -2.71 14.63 4.81
C TRP A 2 -3.32 13.43 5.57
N ASP A 3 -4.48 12.91 5.16
CA ASP A 3 -5.11 11.74 5.79
C ASP A 3 -4.27 10.47 5.65
N MET A 4 -3.70 10.24 4.46
CA MET A 4 -2.80 9.11 4.21
C MET A 4 -1.44 9.29 4.88
N ALA A 5 -0.94 10.53 5.00
CA ALA A 5 0.38 10.81 5.57
C ALA A 5 0.51 10.27 7.00
N ALA A 6 -0.48 10.60 7.85
CA ALA A 6 -0.52 10.17 9.23
C ALA A 6 -0.74 8.65 9.33
N GLY A 7 -1.69 8.11 8.54
CA GLY A 7 -1.99 6.68 8.54
C GLY A 7 -0.80 5.81 8.11
N VAL A 8 -0.06 6.22 7.07
CA VAL A 8 1.11 5.50 6.58
C VAL A 8 2.21 5.43 7.64
N LEU A 9 2.45 6.52 8.39
CA LEU A 9 3.41 6.51 9.48
C LEU A 9 3.00 5.49 10.55
N ILE A 10 1.75 5.54 11.01
CA ILE A 10 1.22 4.61 12.02
C ILE A 10 1.35 3.15 11.55
N CYS A 11 0.97 2.87 10.30
CA CYS A 11 1.08 1.53 9.73
C CYS A 11 2.54 1.04 9.70
N ARG A 12 3.47 1.87 9.23
CA ARG A 12 4.89 1.51 9.18
C ARG A 12 5.46 1.21 10.56
N GLU A 13 5.15 2.02 11.56
CA GLU A 13 5.57 1.79 12.95
C GLU A 13 4.98 0.49 13.54
N ALA A 14 3.79 0.08 13.07
CA ALA A 14 3.18 -1.20 13.42
C ALA A 14 3.72 -2.41 12.63
N GLY A 15 4.72 -2.23 11.77
CA GLY A 15 5.32 -3.29 10.95
C GLY A 15 4.56 -3.60 9.66
N ALA A 16 3.65 -2.72 9.22
CA ALA A 16 2.92 -2.88 7.98
C ALA A 16 3.84 -2.76 6.75
N ALA A 17 3.49 -3.48 5.69
CA ALA A 17 4.00 -3.23 4.34
C ALA A 17 3.15 -2.13 3.69
N VAL A 18 3.82 -1.11 3.13
CA VAL A 18 3.18 0.05 2.48
C VAL A 18 3.83 0.33 1.12
N THR A 19 3.08 0.16 0.04
CA THR A 19 3.49 0.36 -1.36
C THR A 19 2.38 1.07 -2.15
N SER A 20 2.57 1.30 -3.45
CA SER A 20 1.47 1.48 -4.40
C SER A 20 0.79 0.13 -4.70
N ILE A 21 -0.38 0.14 -5.35
CA ILE A 21 -1.08 -1.09 -5.78
C ILE A 21 -0.20 -1.91 -6.74
N GLU A 22 0.56 -1.23 -7.60
CA GLU A 22 1.47 -1.79 -8.60
C GLU A 22 2.85 -2.18 -8.03
N ASN A 23 2.95 -2.28 -6.70
CA ASN A 23 4.19 -2.60 -5.98
C ASN A 23 5.32 -1.57 -6.13
N ALA A 24 5.00 -0.31 -6.48
CA ALA A 24 5.98 0.78 -6.44
C ALA A 24 6.17 1.30 -5.01
N GLU A 25 7.28 2.00 -4.76
CA GLU A 25 7.47 2.71 -3.49
C GLU A 25 6.35 3.75 -3.28
N PHE A 26 5.82 3.80 -2.06
CA PHE A 26 4.78 4.76 -1.70
C PHE A 26 5.32 6.20 -1.73
N THR A 27 4.54 7.09 -2.33
CA THR A 27 4.76 8.54 -2.40
C THR A 27 3.44 9.23 -2.06
N ILE A 28 3.51 10.28 -1.24
CA ILE A 28 2.33 11.01 -0.76
C ILE A 28 1.63 11.80 -1.89
N GLU A 29 2.35 12.07 -2.96
CA GLU A 29 1.90 12.83 -4.12
C GLU A 29 1.02 12.01 -5.08
N LYS A 30 1.05 10.67 -4.99
CA LYS A 30 0.29 9.78 -5.89
C LYS A 30 -0.94 9.18 -5.19
N PRO A 31 -2.09 9.10 -5.86
CA PRO A 31 -3.29 8.48 -5.31
C PRO A 31 -3.27 6.94 -5.48
N SER A 32 -2.16 6.28 -5.12
CA SER A 32 -2.04 4.82 -5.13
C SER A 32 -1.35 4.38 -3.84
N LEU A 33 -2.06 3.56 -3.06
CA LEU A 33 -1.63 3.10 -1.74
C LEU A 33 -2.19 1.70 -1.48
N LEU A 34 -1.32 0.81 -1.04
CA LEU A 34 -1.65 -0.48 -0.48
C LEU A 34 -0.91 -0.62 0.86
N ALA A 35 -1.67 -0.69 1.96
CA ALA A 35 -1.14 -0.90 3.30
C ALA A 35 -1.72 -2.20 3.88
N THR A 36 -0.84 -3.11 4.32
CA THR A 36 -1.24 -4.42 4.87
C THR A 36 -0.35 -4.81 6.04
N ASN A 37 -0.72 -5.83 6.81
CA ASN A 37 -0.01 -6.28 8.02
C ASN A 37 1.42 -6.88 7.83
N GLY A 38 2.05 -6.69 6.66
CA GLY A 38 3.42 -7.16 6.41
C GLY A 38 3.55 -8.66 6.11
N THR A 39 2.44 -9.35 5.81
CA THR A 39 2.44 -10.77 5.45
C THR A 39 2.24 -10.99 3.95
N ASN A 40 2.20 -12.26 3.54
CA ASN A 40 1.97 -12.67 2.13
C ASN A 40 0.63 -12.18 1.55
N ILE A 41 -0.30 -11.70 2.39
CA ILE A 41 -1.54 -11.05 1.94
C ILE A 41 -1.24 -9.83 1.04
N HIS A 42 -0.11 -9.15 1.25
CA HIS A 42 0.28 -7.98 0.47
C HIS A 42 0.42 -8.32 -1.01
N VAL A 43 1.21 -9.36 -1.31
CA VAL A 43 1.45 -9.83 -2.68
C VAL A 43 0.16 -10.39 -3.29
N ALA A 44 -0.65 -11.14 -2.52
CA ALA A 44 -1.91 -11.67 -3.00
C ALA A 44 -2.89 -10.56 -3.43
N LEU A 45 -2.98 -9.48 -2.63
CA LEU A 45 -3.79 -8.31 -2.96
C LEU A 45 -3.23 -7.53 -4.15
N GLN A 46 -1.90 -7.37 -4.24
CA GLN A 46 -1.26 -6.75 -5.41
C GLN A 46 -1.62 -7.50 -6.70
N SER A 47 -1.51 -8.83 -6.71
CA SER A 47 -1.89 -9.65 -7.86
C SER A 47 -3.36 -9.43 -8.22
N LEU A 48 -4.28 -9.58 -7.26
CA LEU A 48 -5.72 -9.44 -7.52
C LEU A 48 -6.10 -8.05 -8.07
N LEU A 49 -5.56 -6.98 -7.47
CA LEU A 49 -5.91 -5.61 -7.84
C LEU A 49 -5.30 -5.20 -9.18
N THR A 50 -4.12 -5.72 -9.52
CA THR A 50 -3.46 -5.42 -10.80
C THR A 50 -4.05 -6.24 -11.96
N GLU A 51 -4.59 -7.43 -11.67
CA GLU A 51 -5.26 -8.29 -12.67
C GLU A 51 -6.58 -7.71 -13.19
N THR A 52 -7.16 -6.74 -12.49
CA THR A 52 -8.50 -6.18 -12.80
C THR A 52 -8.46 -4.99 -13.77
N LEU A 53 -7.30 -4.62 -14.31
CA LEU A 53 -7.21 -3.59 -15.36
C LEU A 53 -7.48 -4.19 -16.75
N PHE A 54 -8.76 -4.43 -17.05
CA PHE A 54 -9.29 -4.56 -18.41
C PHE A 54 -10.20 -3.37 -18.74
#